data_AF-A0A7W5C325-F1
#
_entry.id   AF-A0A7W5C325-F1
#
_cell.length_a   1.000
_cell.length_b   1.000
_cell.length_c   1.000
_cell.angle_alpha   90.00
_cell.angle_beta   90.00
_cell.angle_gamma   90.00
#
_symmetry.space_group_name_H-M   'P 1'
#
loop_
_entity.id
_entity.type
_entity.pdbx_description
1 polymer ?
#
loop_
_entity_poly.entity_id
_entity_poly.type
_entity_poly.pdbx_seq_one_letter_code
_entity_poly.pdbx_strand_id
1 'polypeptide(L)'
;MTMPKKGTRKITVGNTTYRWHISATSKGRIVLIAEHNEEKGQKLEVYIASDINDYWVEFPHVEQLNLKLVKPSEVAIILTEAMGKGWRPEEKRPPLLFNWIYRELVAMD
;
A
#
# COMPACT_ATOMS: atom_id res chain seq x y z
N MET A 1 -4.97 14.27 8.39
CA MET A 1 -3.98 13.56 9.23
C MET A 1 -2.68 13.38 8.45
N THR A 2 -1.56 13.88 8.97
CA THR A 2 -0.21 13.76 8.37
C THR A 2 0.34 12.35 8.59
N MET A 3 0.97 11.74 7.59
CA MET A 3 1.57 10.41 7.77
C MET A 3 2.63 10.38 8.89
N PRO A 4 2.73 9.25 9.63
CA PRO A 4 3.73 9.09 10.68
C PRO A 4 5.15 9.10 10.10
N LYS A 5 6.10 9.73 10.80
CA LYS A 5 7.52 9.78 10.37
C LYS A 5 8.20 8.41 10.46
N LYS A 6 7.80 7.55 11.41
CA LYS A 6 8.38 6.22 11.64
C LYS A 6 7.70 5.19 10.72
N GLY A 7 8.49 4.40 10.00
CA GLY A 7 7.99 3.36 9.08
C GLY A 7 7.66 3.85 7.66
N THR A 8 7.70 5.17 7.43
CA THR A 8 7.52 5.77 6.10
C THR A 8 8.81 5.73 5.30
N ARG A 9 8.72 5.26 4.07
CA ARG A 9 9.81 5.16 3.08
C ARG A 9 9.54 6.12 1.94
N LYS A 10 10.60 6.54 1.25
CA LYS A 10 10.51 7.33 0.02
C LYS A 10 10.74 6.46 -1.20
N ILE A 11 10.11 6.81 -2.31
CA ILE A 11 10.37 6.21 -3.63
C ILE A 11 10.16 7.28 -4.70
N THR A 12 10.99 7.27 -5.73
CA THR A 12 10.83 8.12 -6.91
C THR A 12 10.37 7.25 -8.06
N VAL A 13 9.27 7.62 -8.70
CA VAL A 13 8.72 6.95 -9.89
C VAL A 13 8.58 8.01 -10.98
N GLY A 14 9.27 7.81 -12.10
CA GLY A 14 9.47 8.89 -13.07
C GLY A 14 10.21 10.07 -12.42
N ASN A 15 9.61 11.26 -12.47
CA ASN A 15 10.19 12.48 -11.90
C ASN A 15 9.56 12.89 -10.55
N THR A 16 8.63 12.09 -10.03
CA THR A 16 7.86 12.45 -8.84
C THR A 16 8.27 11.58 -7.66
N THR A 17 8.45 12.21 -6.50
CA THR A 17 8.81 11.51 -5.25
C THR A 17 7.58 11.32 -4.39
N TYR A 18 7.41 10.09 -3.90
CA TYR A 18 6.30 9.67 -3.06
C TYR A 18 6.81 9.19 -1.72
N ARG A 19 5.91 9.21 -0.74
CA ARG A 19 6.10 8.57 0.56
C ARG A 19 5.11 7.43 0.69
N TRP A 20 5.58 6.30 1.20
CA TRP A 20 4.73 5.13 1.40
C TRP A 20 5.08 4.39 2.69
N HIS A 21 4.10 3.68 3.24
CA HIS A 21 4.30 2.77 4.36
C HIS A 21 3.32 1.60 4.27
N ILE A 22 3.61 0.53 5.01
CA ILE A 22 2.71 -0.60 5.19
C ILE A 22 2.06 -0.45 6.56
N SER A 23 0.73 -0.54 6.60
CA SER A 23 -0.05 -0.67 7.82
C SER A 23 -0.63 -2.07 7.91
N ALA A 24 -0.60 -2.66 9.10
CA ALA A 24 -1.32 -3.90 9.35
C ALA A 24 -2.82 -3.61 9.46
N THR A 25 -3.66 -4.48 8.90
CA THR A 25 -5.11 -4.44 9.07
C THR A 25 -5.62 -5.74 9.66
N SER A 26 -6.73 -5.70 10.39
CA SER A 26 -7.40 -6.92 10.86
C SER A 26 -7.81 -7.82 9.69
N LYS A 27 -7.78 -9.14 9.88
CA LYS A 27 -8.27 -10.18 8.94
C LYS A 27 -7.39 -10.47 7.71
N GLY A 28 -6.19 -11.01 7.90
CA GLY A 28 -5.39 -11.54 6.78
C GLY A 28 -5.00 -10.55 5.66
N ARG A 29 -4.90 -9.24 5.97
CA ARG A 29 -4.53 -8.20 5.00
C ARG A 29 -3.56 -7.18 5.58
N ILE A 30 -2.74 -6.63 4.70
CA ILE A 30 -1.98 -5.40 4.94
C ILE A 30 -2.41 -4.33 3.94
N VAL A 31 -2.20 -3.06 4.28
CA VAL A 31 -2.49 -1.94 3.39
C VAL A 31 -1.20 -1.18 3.11
N LEU A 32 -0.88 -1.04 1.83
CA LEU A 32 0.09 -0.06 1.37
C LEU A 32 -0.59 1.30 1.25
N ILE A 33 -0.05 2.29 1.95
CA ILE A 33 -0.54 3.66 1.90
C ILE A 33 0.54 4.51 1.25
N ALA A 34 0.19 5.25 0.20
CA ALA A 34 1.09 6.18 -0.48
C ALA A 34 0.48 7.58 -0.65
N GLU A 35 1.32 8.61 -0.59
CA GLU A 35 0.96 10.01 -0.85
C GLU A 35 2.15 10.74 -1.49
N HIS A 36 1.89 11.94 -2.04
CA HIS A 36 2.94 12.83 -2.51
C HIS A 36 3.95 13.15 -1.39
N ASN A 37 5.24 13.27 -1.73
CA ASN A 37 6.26 13.52 -0.72
C ASN A 37 6.10 14.90 -0.07
N GLU A 38 5.71 15.92 -0.83
CA GLU A 38 5.70 17.31 -0.40
C GLU A 38 4.28 17.86 -0.19
N GLU A 39 3.33 17.34 -0.96
CA GLU A 39 1.97 17.85 -1.01
C GLU A 39 1.02 16.93 -0.24
N LYS A 40 0.02 17.54 0.39
CA LYS A 40 -1.08 16.81 1.03
C LYS A 40 -2.27 16.74 0.07
N GLY A 41 -2.11 15.97 -1.00
CA GLY A 41 -3.18 15.66 -1.95
C GLY A 41 -3.81 14.29 -1.68
N GLN A 42 -4.15 13.57 -2.75
CA GLN A 42 -4.91 12.32 -2.68
C GLN A 42 -4.03 11.17 -2.18
N LYS A 43 -4.52 10.46 -1.17
CA LYS A 43 -3.88 9.21 -0.73
C LYS A 43 -4.26 8.05 -1.63
N LEU A 44 -3.34 7.12 -1.79
CA LEU A 44 -3.59 5.80 -2.37
C LEU A 44 -3.58 4.78 -1.24
N GLU A 45 -4.59 3.92 -1.20
CA GLU A 45 -4.67 2.79 -0.27
C GLU A 45 -4.83 1.50 -1.08
N VAL A 46 -3.85 0.61 -0.97
CA VAL A 46 -3.82 -0.65 -1.70
C VAL A 46 -3.84 -1.81 -0.72
N TYR A 47 -4.92 -2.58 -0.76
CA TYR A 47 -5.15 -3.74 0.09
C TYR A 47 -4.46 -4.96 -0.52
N ILE A 48 -3.61 -5.60 0.27
CA ILE A 48 -2.79 -6.73 -0.14
C ILE A 48 -3.11 -7.89 0.80
N ALA A 49 -3.52 -9.02 0.24
CA ALA A 49 -3.66 -10.26 1.01
C ALA A 49 -2.31 -10.63 1.65
N SER A 50 -2.32 -10.83 2.96
CA SER A 50 -1.14 -11.21 3.72
C SER A 50 -1.55 -11.88 5.01
N ASP A 51 -0.95 -13.04 5.26
CA ASP A 51 -1.19 -13.87 6.44
C ASP A 51 -0.48 -13.31 7.68
N ILE A 52 -0.37 -11.99 7.82
CA ILE A 52 0.36 -11.35 8.94
C ILE A 52 -0.48 -11.31 10.23
N ASN A 53 -1.82 -11.29 10.15
CA ASN A 53 -2.66 -11.02 11.32
C ASN A 53 -3.34 -12.26 11.94
N ASP A 54 -3.42 -13.38 11.22
CA ASP A 54 -4.12 -14.57 11.74
C ASP A 54 -3.22 -15.44 12.63
N TYR A 55 -1.93 -15.12 12.74
CA TYR A 55 -0.93 -16.07 13.23
C TYR A 55 -0.19 -15.69 14.52
N TRP A 56 -0.63 -14.64 15.22
CA TRP A 56 -0.18 -14.41 16.61
C TRP A 56 -0.94 -15.26 17.63
N VAL A 57 -2.10 -15.82 17.27
CA VAL A 57 -2.95 -16.60 18.19
C VAL A 57 -2.67 -18.11 18.11
N GLU A 58 -2.19 -18.63 16.96
CA GLU A 58 -2.06 -20.07 16.70
C GLU A 58 -0.62 -20.60 16.55
N PHE A 59 0.36 -19.89 17.11
CA PHE A 59 1.71 -20.43 17.19
C PHE A 59 1.75 -21.65 18.15
N PRO A 60 2.28 -22.83 17.76
CA PRO A 60 3.20 -23.10 16.64
C PRO A 60 2.61 -23.93 15.47
N HIS A 61 1.29 -23.99 15.25
CA HIS A 61 0.66 -24.94 14.30
C HIS A 61 0.43 -24.36 12.90
N VAL A 62 1.40 -23.62 12.38
CA VAL A 62 1.28 -22.90 11.10
C VAL A 62 2.20 -23.52 10.06
N GLU A 63 1.63 -24.27 9.11
CA GLU A 63 2.40 -24.95 8.06
C GLU A 63 2.81 -24.01 6.91
N GLN A 64 2.10 -22.90 6.69
CA GLN A 64 2.37 -21.96 5.60
C GLN A 64 2.23 -20.52 6.06
N LEU A 65 3.35 -19.79 6.05
CA LEU A 65 3.44 -18.41 6.48
C LEU A 65 3.62 -17.49 5.26
N ASN A 66 2.56 -16.77 4.84
CA ASN A 66 2.69 -15.75 3.79
C ASN A 66 2.91 -14.35 4.39
N LEU A 67 4.10 -14.15 4.96
CA LEU A 67 4.62 -12.81 5.27
C LEU A 67 4.93 -12.08 3.96
N LYS A 68 3.92 -11.49 3.33
CA LYS A 68 4.14 -10.77 2.07
C LYS A 68 4.98 -9.53 2.32
N LEU A 69 6.28 -9.65 2.01
CA LEU A 69 7.21 -8.53 2.02
C LEU A 69 6.99 -7.68 0.77
N VAL A 70 6.34 -6.53 0.91
CA VAL A 70 6.16 -5.57 -0.18
C VAL A 70 7.50 -4.91 -0.52
N LYS A 71 8.05 -5.22 -1.70
CA LYS A 71 9.33 -4.68 -2.16
C LYS A 71 9.16 -3.30 -2.79
N PRO A 72 10.17 -2.40 -2.73
CA PRO A 72 10.11 -1.11 -3.42
C PRO A 72 9.81 -1.21 -4.93
N SER A 73 10.28 -2.27 -5.60
CA SER A 73 9.96 -2.52 -7.01
C SER A 73 8.47 -2.80 -7.25
N GLU A 74 7.81 -3.54 -6.36
CA GLU A 74 6.36 -3.73 -6.42
C GLU A 74 5.61 -2.43 -6.15
N VAL A 75 6.09 -1.62 -5.21
CA VAL A 75 5.54 -0.29 -4.96
C VAL A 75 5.61 0.57 -6.23
N ALA A 76 6.75 0.59 -6.93
CA ALA A 76 6.87 1.35 -8.19
C ALA A 76 5.85 0.90 -9.24
N ILE A 77 5.61 -0.40 -9.38
CA ILE A 77 4.59 -0.96 -10.29
C ILE A 77 3.19 -0.49 -9.89
N ILE A 78 2.84 -0.65 -8.61
CA ILE A 78 1.55 -0.23 -8.05
C ILE A 78 1.30 1.27 -8.29
N LEU A 79 2.29 2.12 -8.01
CA LEU A 79 2.14 3.57 -8.20
C LEU A 79 1.96 3.92 -9.68
N THR A 80 2.72 3.29 -10.57
CA THR A 80 2.60 3.48 -12.02
C THR A 80 1.20 3.11 -12.52
N GLU A 81 0.70 1.96 -12.10
CA GLU A 81 -0.64 1.50 -12.47
C GLU A 81 -1.74 2.38 -11.88
N ALA A 82 -1.62 2.79 -10.62
CA ALA A 82 -2.59 3.66 -9.95
C ALA A 82 -2.71 5.03 -10.64
N MET A 83 -1.59 5.62 -11.10
CA MET A 83 -1.61 6.87 -11.88
C MET A 83 -2.41 6.70 -13.18
N GLY A 84 -2.23 5.57 -13.87
CA GLY A 84 -3.01 5.19 -15.05
C GLY A 84 -4.50 5.00 -14.76
N LYS A 85 -4.85 4.59 -13.53
CA LYS A 85 -6.23 4.40 -13.05
C LYS A 85 -6.84 5.61 -12.35
N GLY A 86 -6.23 6.79 -12.49
CA GLY A 86 -6.84 8.05 -12.04
C GLY A 86 -6.44 8.50 -10.64
N TRP A 87 -5.41 7.91 -10.03
CA TRP A 87 -4.81 8.48 -8.81
C TRP A 87 -4.20 9.86 -9.11
N ARG A 88 -4.52 10.85 -8.28
CA ARG A 88 -4.08 12.25 -8.41
C ARG A 88 -3.44 12.74 -7.11
N PRO A 89 -2.15 12.38 -6.86
CA PRO A 89 -1.49 12.61 -5.57
C PRO A 89 -1.32 14.08 -5.16
N GLU A 90 -1.41 15.01 -6.11
CA GLU A 90 -1.32 16.47 -5.91
C GLU A 90 -2.68 17.10 -5.57
N GLU A 91 -3.78 16.42 -5.91
CA GLU A 91 -5.13 16.97 -5.75
C GLU A 91 -5.74 16.57 -4.41
N LYS A 92 -6.33 17.52 -3.68
CA LYS A 92 -7.07 17.21 -2.43
C LYS A 92 -8.37 16.47 -2.74
N ARG A 93 -8.31 15.13 -2.72
CA ARG A 93 -9.43 14.22 -2.96
C ARG A 93 -9.52 13.15 -1.84
N PRO A 94 -10.67 12.50 -1.66
CA PRO A 94 -10.77 11.30 -0.85
C PRO A 94 -9.75 10.24 -1.30
N PRO A 95 -9.28 9.36 -0.41
CA PRO A 95 -8.38 8.27 -0.77
C PRO A 95 -8.91 7.47 -1.97
N LEU A 96 -8.01 7.04 -2.85
CA LEU A 96 -8.33 6.09 -3.91
C LEU A 96 -7.94 4.69 -3.46
N LEU A 97 -8.87 3.74 -3.58
CA LEU A 97 -8.75 2.41 -3.00
C LEU A 97 -8.66 1.34 -4.09
N PHE A 98 -7.73 0.40 -3.91
CA PHE A 98 -7.58 -0.77 -4.78
C PHE A 98 -7.29 -2.03 -3.97
N ASN A 99 -7.64 -3.19 -4.52
CA ASN A 99 -7.09 -4.48 -4.16
C ASN A 99 -5.89 -4.81 -5.07
N TRP A 100 -4.83 -5.39 -4.50
CA TRP A 100 -3.69 -5.94 -5.24
C TRP A 100 -3.85 -7.45 -5.41
N ILE A 101 -4.31 -7.86 -6.59
CA ILE A 101 -4.67 -9.25 -6.90
C ILE A 101 -3.88 -9.68 -8.14
N TYR A 102 -3.22 -10.83 -8.10
CA TYR A 102 -2.43 -11.37 -9.23
C TYR A 102 -1.47 -10.37 -9.93
N ARG A 103 -0.93 -9.42 -9.18
CA ARG A 103 -0.05 -8.32 -9.66
C ARG A 103 -0.75 -7.23 -10.48
N GLU A 104 -2.03 -7.02 -10.24
CA GLU A 104 -2.83 -5.95 -10.86
C GLU A 104 -3.66 -5.21 -9.80
N LEU A 105 -3.97 -3.94 -10.07
CA LEU A 105 -4.88 -3.14 -9.26
C LEU A 105 -6.32 -3.32 -9.72
N VAL A 106 -7.15 -3.86 -8.84
CA VAL A 106 -8.59 -3.99 -9.02
C VAL A 106 -9.28 -2.95 -8.15
N ALA A 107 -10.18 -2.15 -8.71
CA ALA A 107 -10.93 -1.15 -7.95
C ALA A 107 -11.71 -1.82 -6.80
N MET A 108 -11.83 -1.13 -5.67
CA MET A 108 -12.74 -1.57 -4.62
C MET A 108 -14.14 -1.00 -4.91
N ASP A 109 -15.13 -1.89 -4.98
CA ASP A 109 -16.55 -1.55 -5.05
C ASP A 109 -17.07 -1.07 -3.68
#